data_AF-A0A3D9MKS4-F1
#
_entry.id   AF-A0A3D9MKS4-F1
#
_cell.length_a   1.000
_cell.length_b   1.000
_cell.length_c   1.000
_cell.angle_alpha   90.00
_cell.angle_beta   90.00
_cell.angle_gamma   90.00
#
_symmetry.space_group_name_H-M   'P 1'
#
loop_
_entity.id
_entity.type
_entity.pdbx_description
1 polymer ?
#
loop_
_entity_poly.entity_id
_entity_poly.type
_entity_poly.pdbx_seq_one_letter_code
_entity_poly.pdbx_strand_id
1 'polypeptide(L)'
;MSRMSLNRKLWLSLALVWLGLLGVGLWSAVETRSMMLAERKAGMVNLVDAAQGIVNGYYALSQSGKLSEADAQREALARLATMRYGESGYLFVMDSKPVVLMHPTLPQMTGKPVGDFKDPDGKLLYVAIVDAAKASGRGFAEYRGRLPHSETAVPKISYVVRFAPWDWNITSGVFIKDIDTVYYVTLLGHLAVVLVIGAIISLAMLLIIRNVRASLGGEPDQAARLAASIAQGDLTQVVEVRPQDKTSMMAAMHDMQDRLQQTIGEIRRSAESIASATQQIAAGNGDLSQRTEQQAASLQETAASMEELTATVKQNADNARQASGLAHNASEIATRGNDVVSRVIGTMGEINDSSRQIADIIGVIEGIAFQTNILALNAAVEAARAGEQGRGFAVVAGEVRNLAQRSGTAAKEIKQLIGASVERVHNGSTLVQQAGTTMGEILQAVRRVTDIMGEIAAASEEQSSGIAQVGRAVTQMDEVTQQNAALVEQAAAAAASLQDQAGRLRETVSAFRVSGAEGSAPGSAVVAARRVTATVAAARVAAPHATATAAREIGTTSHSASASPHAEPKLSAPNRTSATSALASTRASASSARITSAKAVVVTTPRASTEAVRATAPDDDWTTF
;
A
#
# COMPACT_ATOMS: atom_id res chain seq x y z
N MET A 1 38.95 31.12 2.64
CA MET A 1 38.65 32.40 1.95
C MET A 1 37.21 32.77 2.24
N SER A 2 36.93 34.00 2.70
CA SER A 2 35.57 34.39 3.07
C SER A 2 34.67 34.44 1.83
N ARG A 3 33.53 33.72 1.87
CA ARG A 3 32.52 33.80 0.80
C ARG A 3 31.88 35.18 0.84
N MET A 4 32.37 36.07 -0.01
CA MET A 4 31.77 37.38 -0.21
C MET A 4 30.36 37.20 -0.76
N SER A 5 29.38 37.79 -0.08
CA SER A 5 27.98 37.72 -0.50
C SER A 5 27.81 38.23 -1.93
N LEU A 6 26.80 37.71 -2.63
CA LEU A 6 26.53 38.05 -4.03
C LEU A 6 26.44 39.56 -4.26
N ASN A 7 25.87 40.29 -3.29
CA ASN A 7 25.82 41.75 -3.28
C ASN A 7 27.21 42.39 -3.35
N ARG A 8 28.16 41.93 -2.52
CA ARG A 8 29.50 42.52 -2.46
C ARG A 8 30.29 42.25 -3.75
N LYS A 9 30.06 41.09 -4.40
CA LYS A 9 30.62 40.77 -5.72
C LYS A 9 30.05 41.67 -6.82
N LEU A 10 28.74 41.88 -6.86
CA LEU A 10 28.07 42.71 -7.87
C LEU A 10 28.39 44.22 -7.71
N TRP A 11 28.50 44.71 -6.48
CA TRP A 11 28.97 46.09 -6.25
C TRP A 11 30.43 46.31 -6.65
N LEU A 12 31.31 45.32 -6.44
CA LEU A 12 32.69 45.40 -6.90
C LEU A 12 32.83 45.32 -8.42
N SER A 13 32.02 44.51 -9.11
CA SER A 13 32.02 44.50 -10.58
C SER A 13 31.56 45.84 -11.15
N LEU A 14 30.55 46.48 -10.54
CA LEU A 14 30.12 47.83 -10.93
C LEU A 14 31.22 48.87 -10.67
N ALA A 15 31.91 48.82 -9.53
CA ALA A 15 33.04 49.70 -9.23
C ALA A 15 34.21 49.53 -10.22
N LEU A 16 34.51 48.29 -10.63
CA LEU A 16 35.53 47.99 -11.64
C LEU A 16 35.17 48.59 -13.02
N VAL A 17 33.90 48.49 -13.43
CA VAL A 17 33.43 49.08 -14.69
C VAL A 17 33.53 50.61 -14.67
N TRP A 18 33.16 51.26 -13.56
CA TRP A 18 33.35 52.71 -13.40
C TRP A 18 34.82 53.13 -13.45
N LEU A 19 35.72 52.37 -12.82
CA LEU A 19 37.16 52.63 -12.89
C LEU A 19 37.70 52.51 -14.32
N GLY A 20 37.25 51.49 -15.07
CA GLY A 20 37.58 51.33 -16.49
C GLY A 20 37.07 52.48 -17.37
N LEU A 21 35.81 52.89 -17.21
CA LEU A 21 35.21 54.01 -17.94
C LEU A 21 35.94 55.34 -17.68
N LEU A 22 36.29 55.62 -16.42
CA LEU A 22 37.07 56.81 -16.05
C LEU A 22 38.50 56.76 -16.62
N GLY A 23 39.14 55.58 -16.62
CA GLY A 23 40.46 55.38 -17.22
C GLY A 23 40.48 55.66 -18.73
N VAL A 24 39.50 55.13 -19.47
CA VAL A 24 39.35 55.38 -20.92
C VAL A 24 39.03 56.85 -21.20
N GLY A 25 38.16 57.48 -20.40
CA GLY A 25 37.84 58.90 -20.54
C GLY A 25 39.07 59.81 -20.33
N LEU A 26 39.88 59.52 -19.31
CA LEU A 26 41.12 60.26 -19.04
C LEU A 26 42.17 60.04 -20.14
N TRP A 27 42.35 58.80 -20.61
CA TRP A 27 43.25 58.50 -21.73
C TRP A 27 42.85 59.27 -22.99
N SER A 28 41.58 59.22 -23.37
CA SER A 28 41.03 59.92 -24.54
C SER A 28 41.27 61.44 -24.47
N ALA A 29 41.11 62.05 -23.29
CA ALA A 29 41.41 63.47 -23.08
C ALA A 29 42.90 63.80 -23.33
N VAL A 30 43.81 63.02 -22.75
CA VAL A 30 45.27 63.21 -22.92
C VAL A 30 45.69 63.03 -24.38
N GLU A 31 45.17 62.00 -25.05
CA GLU A 31 45.40 61.73 -26.48
C GLU A 31 44.94 62.90 -27.35
N THR A 32 43.69 63.38 -27.15
CA THR A 32 43.11 64.49 -27.91
C THR A 32 43.93 65.77 -27.79
N ARG A 33 44.40 66.10 -26.58
CA ARG A 33 45.26 67.28 -26.36
C ARG A 33 46.62 67.14 -27.03
N SER A 34 47.19 65.93 -27.01
CA SER A 34 48.49 65.64 -27.61
C SER A 34 48.44 65.75 -29.14
N MET A 35 47.35 65.25 -29.75
CA MET A 35 47.10 65.34 -31.19
C MET A 35 46.95 66.80 -31.67
N MET A 36 46.16 67.63 -30.98
CA MET A 36 46.00 69.05 -31.33
C MET A 36 47.32 69.85 -31.23
N LEU A 37 48.17 69.54 -30.25
CA LEU A 37 49.49 70.16 -30.12
C LEU A 37 50.44 69.73 -31.25
N ALA A 38 50.42 68.45 -31.64
CA ALA A 38 51.22 67.93 -32.75
C ALA A 38 50.83 68.59 -34.09
N GLU A 39 49.54 68.73 -34.37
CA GLU A 39 49.03 69.39 -35.58
C GLU A 39 49.48 70.86 -35.68
N ARG A 40 49.35 71.64 -34.59
CA ARG A 40 49.84 73.03 -34.57
C ARG A 40 51.35 73.14 -34.76
N LYS A 41 52.15 72.23 -34.15
CA LYS A 41 53.60 72.20 -34.35
C LYS A 41 53.95 71.88 -35.82
N ALA A 42 53.28 70.92 -36.44
CA ALA A 42 53.51 70.56 -37.84
C ALA A 42 53.16 71.69 -38.83
N GLY A 43 52.02 72.37 -38.64
CA GLY A 43 51.61 73.48 -39.50
C GLY A 43 52.59 74.67 -39.46
N MET A 44 53.17 74.96 -38.29
CA MET A 44 54.23 75.96 -38.16
C MET A 44 55.52 75.58 -38.89
N VAL A 45 55.93 74.31 -38.83
CA VAL A 45 57.11 73.81 -39.57
C VAL A 45 56.92 74.03 -41.07
N ASN A 46 55.78 73.61 -41.61
CA ASN A 46 55.46 73.77 -43.02
C ASN A 46 55.49 75.26 -43.47
N LEU A 47 55.00 76.19 -42.63
CA LEU A 47 55.04 77.61 -42.94
C LEU A 47 56.47 78.18 -43.00
N VAL A 48 57.31 77.85 -42.01
CA VAL A 48 58.67 78.40 -41.93
C VAL A 48 59.60 77.73 -42.96
N ASP A 49 59.43 76.44 -43.23
CA ASP A 49 60.17 75.77 -44.30
C ASP A 49 59.76 76.32 -45.69
N ALA A 50 58.47 76.66 -45.91
CA ALA A 50 58.04 77.39 -47.12
C ALA A 50 58.63 78.82 -47.20
N ALA A 51 58.71 79.53 -46.08
CA ALA A 51 59.36 80.84 -45.99
C ALA A 51 60.88 80.73 -46.28
N GLN A 52 61.56 79.70 -45.78
CA GLN A 52 62.95 79.42 -46.12
C GLN A 52 63.10 79.10 -47.62
N GLY A 53 62.15 78.38 -48.23
CA GLY A 53 62.10 78.14 -49.67
C GLY A 53 62.05 79.44 -50.49
N ILE A 54 61.24 80.42 -50.05
CA ILE A 54 61.18 81.75 -50.68
C ILE A 54 62.53 82.48 -50.55
N VAL A 55 63.14 82.47 -49.36
CA VAL A 55 64.45 83.10 -49.11
C VAL A 55 65.56 82.45 -49.94
N ASN A 56 65.58 81.11 -50.04
CA ASN A 56 66.48 80.36 -50.92
C ASN A 56 66.35 80.80 -52.39
N GLY A 57 65.12 81.01 -52.87
CA GLY A 57 64.86 81.48 -54.23
C GLY A 57 65.46 82.88 -54.49
N TYR A 58 65.26 83.82 -53.57
CA TYR A 58 65.85 85.16 -53.66
C TYR A 58 67.38 85.14 -53.54
N TYR A 59 67.94 84.31 -52.67
CA TYR A 59 69.38 84.10 -52.58
C TYR A 59 69.97 83.57 -53.90
N ALA A 60 69.32 82.62 -54.56
CA ALA A 60 69.75 82.13 -55.87
C ALA A 60 69.66 83.20 -56.98
N LEU A 61 68.67 84.10 -56.93
CA LEU A 61 68.60 85.26 -57.83
C LEU A 61 69.76 86.25 -57.60
N SER A 62 70.16 86.46 -56.34
CA SER A 62 71.35 87.24 -55.98
C SER A 62 72.64 86.59 -56.50
N GLN A 63 72.85 85.30 -56.24
CA GLN A 63 74.07 84.58 -56.64
C GLN A 63 74.20 84.43 -58.17
N SER A 64 73.09 84.47 -58.91
CA SER A 64 73.08 84.49 -60.38
C SER A 64 73.22 85.90 -60.98
N GLY A 65 73.42 86.94 -60.15
CA GLY A 65 73.59 88.33 -60.59
C GLY A 65 72.34 88.99 -61.18
N LYS A 66 71.17 88.33 -61.09
CA LYS A 66 69.89 88.86 -61.61
C LYS A 66 69.29 89.95 -60.73
N LEU A 67 69.64 89.95 -59.45
CA LEU A 67 69.30 90.97 -58.46
C LEU A 67 70.56 91.28 -57.65
N SER A 68 70.67 92.50 -57.10
CA SER A 68 71.69 92.76 -56.08
C SER A 68 71.32 92.02 -54.78
N GLU A 69 72.31 91.72 -53.94
CA GLU A 69 72.05 91.05 -52.66
C GLU A 69 71.14 91.89 -51.75
N ALA A 70 71.32 93.22 -51.75
CA ALA A 70 70.47 94.14 -50.99
C ALA A 70 69.02 94.16 -51.51
N ASP A 71 68.81 94.12 -52.83
CA ASP A 71 67.47 94.06 -53.42
C ASP A 71 66.82 92.69 -53.15
N ALA A 72 67.57 91.60 -53.25
CA ALA A 72 67.10 90.24 -52.97
C ALA A 72 66.68 90.07 -51.50
N GLN A 73 67.47 90.62 -50.58
CA GLN A 73 67.11 90.67 -49.17
C GLN A 73 65.84 91.50 -48.95
N ARG A 74 65.76 92.72 -49.53
CA ARG A 74 64.59 93.59 -49.39
C ARG A 74 63.30 92.95 -49.91
N GLU A 75 63.34 92.33 -51.09
CA GLU A 75 62.17 91.64 -51.65
C GLU A 75 61.80 90.37 -50.88
N ALA A 76 62.77 89.58 -50.42
CA ALA A 76 62.52 88.42 -49.58
C ALA A 76 61.80 88.81 -48.28
N LEU A 77 62.28 89.85 -47.57
CA LEU A 77 61.63 90.35 -46.35
C LEU A 77 60.22 90.89 -46.64
N ALA A 78 60.03 91.62 -47.73
CA ALA A 78 58.71 92.11 -48.15
C ALA A 78 57.74 90.95 -48.44
N ARG A 79 58.20 89.89 -49.10
CA ARG A 79 57.37 88.70 -49.37
C ARG A 79 57.01 87.96 -48.07
N LEU A 80 57.99 87.73 -47.20
CA LEU A 80 57.77 87.08 -45.89
C LEU A 80 56.82 87.88 -44.99
N ALA A 81 56.88 89.22 -45.02
CA ALA A 81 56.00 90.09 -44.24
C ALA A 81 54.50 89.91 -44.57
N THR A 82 54.17 89.39 -45.75
CA THR A 82 52.77 89.12 -46.18
C THR A 82 52.24 87.74 -45.76
N MET A 83 53.12 86.80 -45.39
CA MET A 83 52.71 85.44 -45.04
C MET A 83 52.03 85.36 -43.66
N ARG A 84 50.97 84.55 -43.55
CA ARG A 84 50.17 84.33 -42.34
C ARG A 84 49.88 82.84 -42.13
N TYR A 85 49.58 82.44 -40.90
CA TYR A 85 49.20 81.07 -40.53
C TYR A 85 48.13 81.09 -39.45
N GLY A 86 46.97 80.48 -39.73
CA GLY A 86 45.78 80.69 -38.91
C GLY A 86 45.38 82.17 -38.83
N GLU A 87 44.55 82.52 -37.85
CA GLU A 87 44.03 83.88 -37.69
C GLU A 87 45.05 84.88 -37.12
N SER A 88 46.06 84.41 -36.37
CA SER A 88 46.99 85.27 -35.61
C SER A 88 48.48 84.97 -35.81
N GLY A 89 48.83 83.92 -36.57
CA GLY A 89 50.22 83.56 -36.85
C GLY A 89 50.83 84.42 -37.96
N TYR A 90 52.06 84.86 -37.75
CA TYR A 90 52.85 85.66 -38.67
C TYR A 90 54.31 85.20 -38.62
N LEU A 91 55.07 85.50 -39.68
CA LEU A 91 56.52 85.34 -39.67
C LEU A 91 57.23 86.64 -39.30
N PHE A 92 58.40 86.51 -38.70
CA PHE A 92 59.35 87.59 -38.47
C PHE A 92 60.77 87.04 -38.65
N VAL A 93 61.72 87.91 -38.96
CA VAL A 93 63.12 87.55 -39.24
C VAL A 93 64.03 88.38 -38.36
N MET A 94 65.08 87.76 -37.82
CA MET A 94 66.16 88.42 -37.08
C MET A 94 67.52 87.81 -37.47
N ASP A 95 68.63 88.47 -37.17
CA ASP A 95 69.97 87.89 -37.33
C ASP A 95 70.37 86.98 -36.13
N SER A 96 71.62 86.50 -36.05
CA SER A 96 72.11 85.76 -34.87
C SER A 96 72.60 86.65 -33.71
N LYS A 97 72.55 87.98 -33.85
CA LYS A 97 72.85 88.98 -32.80
C LYS A 97 71.55 89.64 -32.32
N PRO A 98 70.51 88.82 -32.08
CA PRO A 98 69.08 89.11 -32.26
C PRO A 98 68.73 90.58 -32.58
N VAL A 99 69.02 91.02 -33.81
CA VAL A 99 68.50 92.26 -34.40
C VAL A 99 67.33 91.90 -35.31
N VAL A 100 66.16 92.50 -35.09
CA VAL A 100 64.97 92.22 -35.92
C VAL A 100 65.14 92.84 -37.30
N LEU A 101 65.09 92.03 -38.36
CA LEU A 101 65.21 92.45 -39.75
C LEU A 101 63.84 92.69 -40.41
N MET A 102 62.79 91.99 -39.95
CA MET A 102 61.40 92.21 -40.38
C MET A 102 60.44 91.70 -39.32
N HIS A 103 59.43 92.49 -38.95
CA HIS A 103 58.33 92.05 -38.07
C HIS A 103 57.00 92.72 -38.46
N PRO A 104 55.98 91.99 -38.94
CA PRO A 104 54.82 92.57 -39.61
C PRO A 104 53.80 93.17 -38.64
N THR A 105 53.78 92.73 -37.38
CA THR A 105 52.86 93.20 -36.33
C THR A 105 53.51 94.13 -35.30
N LEU A 106 54.83 94.32 -35.36
CA LEU A 106 55.61 95.19 -34.47
C LEU A 106 56.72 95.90 -35.29
N PRO A 107 56.38 96.66 -36.34
CA PRO A 107 57.37 97.29 -37.22
C PRO A 107 58.38 98.16 -36.47
N GLN A 108 58.00 98.73 -35.31
CA GLN A 108 58.85 99.53 -34.42
C GLN A 108 60.03 98.79 -33.78
N MET A 109 60.10 97.45 -33.91
CA MET A 109 61.26 96.64 -33.50
C MET A 109 62.30 96.46 -34.62
N THR A 110 61.94 96.70 -35.88
CA THR A 110 62.83 96.51 -37.04
C THR A 110 64.07 97.40 -36.90
N GLY A 111 65.25 96.81 -37.12
CA GLY A 111 66.56 97.44 -36.97
C GLY A 111 67.08 97.56 -35.53
N LYS A 112 66.34 97.08 -34.52
CA LYS A 112 66.76 97.18 -33.11
C LYS A 112 67.29 95.84 -32.57
N PRO A 113 68.33 95.85 -31.72
CA PRO A 113 68.71 94.69 -30.94
C PRO A 113 67.62 94.37 -29.92
N VAL A 114 67.21 93.10 -29.84
CA VAL A 114 66.18 92.59 -28.92
C VAL A 114 66.70 91.47 -28.02
N GLY A 115 68.02 91.33 -27.89
CA GLY A 115 68.67 90.33 -27.05
C GLY A 115 68.27 90.40 -25.57
N ASP A 116 68.12 91.60 -25.01
CA ASP A 116 67.72 91.81 -23.61
C ASP A 116 66.20 91.73 -23.36
N PHE A 117 65.39 91.51 -24.40
CA PHE A 117 63.94 91.49 -24.26
C PHE A 117 63.49 90.24 -23.50
N LYS A 118 62.85 90.46 -22.35
CA LYS A 118 62.29 89.40 -21.50
C LYS A 118 60.80 89.22 -21.74
N ASP A 119 60.35 87.97 -21.74
CA ASP A 119 58.94 87.66 -21.56
C ASP A 119 58.51 87.88 -20.08
N PRO A 120 57.21 87.83 -19.77
CA PRO A 120 56.73 88.03 -18.38
C PRO A 120 57.20 86.99 -17.36
N ASP A 121 57.73 85.84 -17.79
CA ASP A 121 58.34 84.84 -16.90
C ASP A 121 59.85 85.13 -16.69
N GLY A 122 60.35 86.24 -17.26
CA GLY A 122 61.74 86.70 -17.15
C GLY A 122 62.69 86.10 -18.19
N LYS A 123 62.19 85.26 -19.11
CA LYS A 123 63.00 84.54 -20.09
C LYS A 123 63.42 85.45 -21.24
N LEU A 124 64.71 85.45 -21.60
CA LEU A 124 65.23 86.19 -22.76
C LEU A 124 64.63 85.60 -24.04
N LEU A 125 63.64 86.30 -24.59
CA LEU A 125 62.71 85.78 -25.59
C LEU A 125 63.42 85.44 -26.90
N TYR A 126 64.00 86.45 -27.55
CA TYR A 126 64.58 86.30 -28.87
C TYR A 126 65.88 85.49 -28.82
N VAL A 127 66.61 85.55 -27.70
CA VAL A 127 67.76 84.67 -27.44
C VAL A 127 67.33 83.21 -27.42
N ALA A 128 66.27 82.86 -26.67
CA ALA A 128 65.77 81.49 -26.62
C ALA A 128 65.25 80.99 -27.98
N ILE A 129 64.77 81.89 -28.85
CA ILE A 129 64.42 81.56 -30.24
C ILE A 129 65.69 81.28 -31.05
N VAL A 130 66.68 82.18 -31.07
CA VAL A 130 67.93 81.98 -31.84
C VAL A 130 68.70 80.74 -31.37
N ASP A 131 68.79 80.51 -30.05
CA ASP A 131 69.44 79.33 -29.48
C ASP A 131 68.72 78.03 -29.89
N ALA A 132 67.40 78.03 -30.09
CA ALA A 132 66.66 76.84 -30.55
C ALA A 132 67.04 76.39 -31.97
N ALA A 133 67.51 77.30 -32.84
CA ALA A 133 68.04 76.94 -34.17
C ALA A 133 69.56 76.74 -34.20
N LYS A 134 70.28 77.02 -33.10
CA LYS A 134 71.74 77.12 -33.08
C LYS A 134 72.49 75.80 -33.24
N ALA A 135 71.94 74.71 -32.71
CA ALA A 135 72.57 73.38 -32.77
C ALA A 135 72.23 72.60 -34.04
N SER A 136 70.98 72.69 -34.50
CA SER A 136 70.39 71.86 -35.57
C SER A 136 70.01 72.64 -36.83
N GLY A 137 70.25 73.96 -36.88
CA GLY A 137 69.76 74.86 -37.93
C GLY A 137 68.26 75.14 -37.88
N ARG A 138 67.51 74.43 -37.01
CA ARG A 138 66.06 74.54 -36.83
C ARG A 138 65.64 74.07 -35.45
N GLY A 139 64.57 74.62 -34.88
CA GLY A 139 64.04 74.16 -33.60
C GLY A 139 62.82 74.94 -33.10
N PHE A 140 62.26 74.46 -31.98
CA PHE A 140 61.12 75.11 -31.31
C PHE A 140 61.57 75.84 -30.04
N ALA A 141 60.98 77.00 -29.79
CA ALA A 141 61.13 77.78 -28.57
C ALA A 141 59.75 78.07 -27.96
N GLU A 142 59.58 77.74 -26.68
CA GLU A 142 58.36 77.98 -25.91
C GLU A 142 58.58 79.14 -24.93
N TYR A 143 57.63 80.08 -24.88
CA TYR A 143 57.70 81.33 -24.10
C TYR A 143 56.31 81.96 -23.91
N ARG A 144 56.19 83.08 -23.19
CA ARG A 144 54.93 83.83 -23.09
C ARG A 144 54.86 85.00 -24.06
N GLY A 145 54.03 84.88 -25.09
CA GLY A 145 53.76 85.96 -26.04
C GLY A 145 52.55 86.80 -25.63
N ARG A 146 52.64 88.13 -25.76
CA ARG A 146 51.46 89.01 -25.70
C ARG A 146 50.62 88.83 -26.97
N LEU A 147 49.29 88.80 -26.85
CA LEU A 147 48.41 88.82 -28.02
C LEU A 147 48.47 90.19 -28.71
N PRO A 148 48.23 90.27 -30.03
CA PRO A 148 47.96 91.54 -30.69
C PRO A 148 46.87 92.33 -29.95
N HIS A 149 47.11 93.61 -29.70
CA HIS A 149 46.19 94.52 -29.00
C HIS A 149 45.79 94.11 -27.57
N SER A 150 46.60 93.30 -26.86
CA SER A 150 46.35 92.94 -25.45
C SER A 150 47.64 92.89 -24.61
N GLU A 151 47.56 93.39 -23.38
CA GLU A 151 48.59 93.16 -22.34
C GLU A 151 48.65 91.69 -21.87
N THR A 152 47.65 90.87 -22.20
CA THR A 152 47.60 89.47 -21.74
C THR A 152 48.65 88.63 -22.44
N ALA A 153 49.66 88.19 -21.69
CA ALA A 153 50.65 87.23 -22.17
C ALA A 153 50.19 85.79 -21.94
N VAL A 154 50.20 84.98 -23.00
CA VAL A 154 49.79 83.57 -22.98
C VAL A 154 50.92 82.68 -23.50
N PRO A 155 50.92 81.37 -23.18
CA PRO A 155 51.88 80.43 -23.74
C PRO A 155 51.84 80.47 -25.28
N LYS A 156 53.02 80.71 -25.86
CA LYS A 156 53.28 80.77 -27.29
C LYS A 156 54.43 79.81 -27.59
N ILE A 157 54.27 79.04 -28.65
CA ILE A 157 55.37 78.28 -29.23
C ILE A 157 55.75 78.91 -30.56
N SER A 158 57.05 79.06 -30.79
CA SER A 158 57.61 79.45 -32.08
C SER A 158 58.51 78.36 -32.63
N TYR A 159 58.57 78.27 -33.94
CA TYR A 159 59.51 77.45 -34.69
C TYR A 159 60.39 78.39 -35.51
N VAL A 160 61.68 78.12 -35.49
CA VAL A 160 62.71 78.92 -36.14
C VAL A 160 63.55 78.04 -37.04
N VAL A 161 63.96 78.59 -38.18
CA VAL A 161 64.95 78.00 -39.08
C VAL A 161 66.01 79.04 -39.42
N ARG A 162 67.28 78.67 -39.28
CA ARG A 162 68.42 79.51 -39.62
C ARG A 162 68.80 79.32 -41.09
N PHE A 163 68.70 80.39 -41.85
CA PHE A 163 69.25 80.52 -43.20
C PHE A 163 70.65 81.14 -43.11
N ALA A 164 71.67 80.26 -43.05
CA ALA A 164 73.06 80.65 -42.80
C ALA A 164 73.67 81.70 -43.77
N PRO A 165 73.38 81.71 -45.09
CA PRO A 165 74.04 82.65 -46.02
C PRO A 165 73.81 84.13 -45.74
N TRP A 166 72.65 84.50 -45.17
CA TRP A 166 72.35 85.87 -44.73
C TRP A 166 72.30 86.02 -43.20
N ASP A 167 72.67 84.97 -42.47
CA ASP A 167 72.51 84.84 -41.01
C ASP A 167 71.07 85.00 -40.48
N TRP A 168 70.06 84.72 -41.31
CA TRP A 168 68.65 84.98 -40.97
C TRP A 168 68.01 83.84 -40.18
N ASN A 169 67.48 84.15 -39.01
CA ASN A 169 66.60 83.29 -38.22
C ASN A 169 65.14 83.59 -38.57
N ILE A 170 64.59 82.84 -39.52
CA ILE A 170 63.20 82.95 -39.96
C ILE A 170 62.32 82.25 -38.93
N THR A 171 61.42 82.99 -38.29
CA THR A 171 60.62 82.51 -37.16
C THR A 171 59.14 82.72 -37.40
N SER A 172 58.31 81.75 -37.04
CA SER A 172 56.86 81.91 -36.86
C SER A 172 56.43 81.32 -35.52
N GLY A 173 55.30 81.76 -34.98
CA GLY A 173 54.77 81.18 -33.75
C GLY A 173 53.29 81.38 -33.52
N VAL A 174 52.68 80.40 -32.86
CA VAL A 174 51.25 80.31 -32.58
C VAL A 174 50.99 80.31 -31.07
N PHE A 175 49.89 80.96 -30.67
CA PHE A 175 49.43 80.90 -29.28
C PHE A 175 48.77 79.55 -29.00
N ILE A 176 48.92 79.05 -27.78
CA ILE A 176 48.38 77.74 -27.36
C ILE A 176 46.94 77.88 -26.80
N LYS A 177 46.53 79.10 -26.40
CA LYS A 177 45.26 79.37 -25.71
C LYS A 177 44.02 78.78 -26.39
N ASP A 178 43.91 78.84 -27.72
CA ASP A 178 42.73 78.33 -28.43
C ASP A 178 42.65 76.78 -28.37
N ILE A 179 43.79 76.09 -28.24
CA ILE A 179 43.82 74.64 -27.99
C ILE A 179 43.18 74.34 -26.64
N ASP A 180 43.55 75.09 -25.59
CA ASP A 180 43.00 74.86 -24.25
C ASP A 180 41.47 75.12 -24.23
N THR A 181 40.97 76.14 -24.93
CA THR A 181 39.52 76.41 -25.05
C THR A 181 38.77 75.25 -25.72
N VAL A 182 39.25 74.76 -26.87
CA VAL A 182 38.63 73.62 -27.57
C VAL A 182 38.73 72.34 -26.71
N TYR A 183 39.88 72.12 -26.09
CA TYR A 183 40.13 70.99 -25.19
C TYR A 183 39.11 70.90 -24.05
N TYR A 184 38.80 72.01 -23.36
CA TYR A 184 37.83 71.98 -22.26
C TYR A 184 36.39 71.66 -22.74
N VAL A 185 36.00 72.11 -23.92
CA VAL A 185 34.68 71.78 -24.50
C VAL A 185 34.60 70.30 -24.86
N THR A 186 35.61 69.75 -25.53
CA THR A 186 35.67 68.32 -25.87
C THR A 186 35.76 67.43 -24.62
N LEU A 187 36.50 67.87 -23.60
CA LEU A 187 36.61 67.19 -22.31
C LEU A 187 35.25 67.09 -21.59
N LEU A 188 34.47 68.17 -21.56
CA LEU A 188 33.11 68.17 -21.01
C LEU A 188 32.18 67.22 -21.78
N GLY A 189 32.31 67.18 -23.11
CA GLY A 189 31.57 66.24 -23.97
C GLY A 189 31.89 64.77 -23.65
N HIS A 190 33.18 64.42 -23.57
CA HIS A 190 33.61 63.06 -23.20
C HIS A 190 33.17 62.67 -21.78
N LEU A 191 33.24 63.60 -20.82
CA LEU A 191 32.79 63.37 -19.45
C LEU A 191 31.28 63.09 -19.39
N ALA A 192 30.47 63.85 -20.14
CA ALA A 192 29.03 63.62 -20.21
C ALA A 192 28.68 62.24 -20.77
N VAL A 193 29.36 61.80 -21.84
CA VAL A 193 29.18 60.46 -22.43
C VAL A 193 29.54 59.36 -21.42
N VAL A 194 30.67 59.49 -20.72
CA VAL A 194 31.08 58.53 -19.67
C VAL A 194 30.04 58.43 -18.55
N LEU A 195 29.51 59.57 -18.08
CA LEU A 195 28.48 59.60 -17.03
C LEU A 195 27.16 58.97 -17.47
N VAL A 196 26.69 59.23 -18.71
CA VAL A 196 25.47 58.63 -19.24
C VAL A 196 25.60 57.10 -19.37
N ILE A 197 26.72 56.61 -19.94
CA ILE A 197 26.98 55.18 -20.07
C ILE A 197 27.05 54.51 -18.69
N GLY A 198 27.80 55.10 -17.75
CA GLY A 198 27.92 54.58 -16.39
C GLY A 198 26.59 54.58 -15.62
N ALA A 199 25.71 55.58 -15.83
CA ALA A 199 24.38 55.62 -15.25
C ALA A 199 23.47 54.50 -15.79
N ILE A 200 23.48 54.26 -17.12
CA ILE A 200 22.71 53.17 -17.75
C ILE A 200 23.17 51.80 -17.22
N ILE A 201 24.49 51.56 -17.15
CA ILE A 201 25.06 50.32 -16.61
C ILE A 201 24.70 50.15 -15.12
N SER A 202 24.75 51.22 -14.34
CA SER A 202 24.37 51.19 -12.92
C SER A 202 22.90 50.86 -12.73
N LEU A 203 22.00 51.44 -13.55
CA LEU A 203 20.57 51.13 -13.53
C LEU A 203 20.31 49.66 -13.92
N ALA A 204 20.92 49.18 -15.00
CA ALA A 204 20.80 47.78 -15.42
C ALA A 204 21.28 46.81 -14.33
N MET A 205 22.43 47.10 -13.70
CA MET A 205 22.98 46.31 -12.59
C MET A 205 22.03 46.30 -11.37
N LEU A 206 21.43 47.44 -11.02
CA LEU A 206 20.45 47.54 -9.94
C LEU A 206 19.18 46.72 -10.23
N LEU A 207 18.68 46.74 -11.47
CA LEU A 207 17.54 45.92 -11.89
C LEU A 207 17.86 44.42 -11.82
N ILE A 208 19.06 44.01 -12.26
CA ILE A 208 19.52 42.61 -12.16
C ILE A 208 19.64 42.19 -10.68
N ILE A 209 20.30 42.98 -9.83
CA ILE A 209 20.40 42.72 -8.38
C ILE A 209 19.01 42.57 -7.77
N ARG A 210 18.08 43.49 -8.09
CA ARG A 210 16.71 43.46 -7.54
C ARG A 210 15.95 42.21 -7.99
N ASN A 211 16.03 41.86 -9.28
CA ASN A 211 15.36 40.68 -9.83
C ASN A 211 15.90 39.38 -9.21
N VAL A 212 17.23 39.23 -9.18
CA VAL A 212 17.89 38.04 -8.59
C VAL A 212 17.57 37.89 -7.10
N ARG A 213 17.56 38.99 -6.31
CA ARG A 213 17.14 38.94 -4.90
C ARG A 213 15.64 38.65 -4.70
N ALA A 214 14.79 39.02 -5.66
CA ALA A 214 13.37 38.70 -5.63
C ALA A 214 13.18 37.20 -5.90
N SER A 215 13.72 36.67 -7.01
CA SER A 215 13.64 35.26 -7.37
C SER A 215 14.31 34.31 -6.36
N LEU A 216 15.37 34.75 -5.66
CA LEU A 216 16.02 33.91 -4.64
C LEU A 216 15.31 33.93 -3.28
N GLY A 217 14.65 35.03 -2.88
CA GLY A 217 13.99 35.15 -1.57
C GLY A 217 14.93 35.37 -0.38
N GLY A 218 16.13 34.79 -0.42
CA GLY A 218 17.18 34.92 0.61
C GLY A 218 18.59 35.09 0.02
N GLU A 219 19.62 34.85 0.84
CA GLU A 219 21.00 34.75 0.33
C GLU A 219 21.28 33.35 -0.26
N PRO A 220 22.05 33.23 -1.37
CA PRO A 220 22.38 31.92 -1.95
C PRO A 220 23.03 30.93 -0.97
N ASP A 221 23.90 31.42 -0.08
CA ASP A 221 24.55 30.57 0.94
C ASP A 221 23.56 30.08 2.03
N GLN A 222 22.43 30.77 2.26
CA GLN A 222 21.35 30.29 3.15
C GLN A 222 20.57 29.18 2.47
N ALA A 223 20.14 29.38 1.22
CA ALA A 223 19.42 28.37 0.44
C ALA A 223 20.26 27.09 0.25
N ALA A 224 21.56 27.23 0.01
CA ALA A 224 22.50 26.11 -0.08
C ALA A 224 22.67 25.35 1.26
N ARG A 225 22.70 26.07 2.40
CA ARG A 225 22.72 25.42 3.72
C ARG A 225 21.43 24.66 3.98
N LEU A 226 20.27 25.27 3.76
CA LEU A 226 18.96 24.64 3.96
C LEU A 226 18.81 23.36 3.10
N ALA A 227 19.18 23.43 1.82
CA ALA A 227 19.16 22.25 0.94
C ALA A 227 20.10 21.14 1.45
N ALA A 228 21.26 21.49 2.00
CA ALA A 228 22.19 20.53 2.61
C ALA A 228 21.64 19.92 3.91
N SER A 229 20.92 20.70 4.73
CA SER A 229 20.23 20.20 5.94
C SER A 229 19.13 19.20 5.58
N ILE A 230 18.27 19.54 4.61
CA ILE A 230 17.20 18.66 4.12
C ILE A 230 17.79 17.37 3.52
N ALA A 231 18.88 17.46 2.76
CA ALA A 231 19.58 16.29 2.21
C ALA A 231 20.23 15.39 3.28
N GLN A 232 20.50 15.93 4.48
CA GLN A 232 20.97 15.19 5.65
C GLN A 232 19.82 14.67 6.54
N GLY A 233 18.56 14.85 6.12
CA GLY A 233 17.37 14.47 6.89
C GLY A 233 16.97 15.46 7.98
N ASP A 234 17.67 16.60 8.14
CA ASP A 234 17.26 17.64 9.07
C ASP A 234 16.19 18.55 8.45
N LEU A 235 14.93 18.24 8.75
CA LEU A 235 13.77 19.05 8.38
C LEU A 235 13.38 20.04 9.49
N THR A 236 14.16 20.18 10.57
CA THR A 236 13.77 20.99 11.74
C THR A 236 14.10 22.48 11.62
N GLN A 237 14.94 22.86 10.66
CA GLN A 237 15.42 24.23 10.50
C GLN A 237 14.33 25.16 9.96
N VAL A 238 14.09 26.26 10.67
CA VAL A 238 13.12 27.30 10.28
C VAL A 238 13.55 27.95 8.96
N VAL A 239 12.69 27.88 7.95
CA VAL A 239 12.91 28.54 6.66
C VAL A 239 12.35 29.96 6.72
N GLU A 240 13.23 30.96 6.88
CA GLU A 240 12.82 32.37 6.84
C GLU A 240 12.38 32.78 5.42
N VAL A 241 11.07 32.75 5.17
CA VAL A 241 10.44 33.27 3.95
C VAL A 241 9.91 34.68 4.20
N ARG A 242 10.03 35.57 3.22
CA ARG A 242 9.48 36.93 3.33
C ARG A 242 7.95 36.88 3.40
N PRO A 243 7.28 37.77 4.17
CA PRO A 243 5.83 37.83 4.19
C PRO A 243 5.24 37.93 2.77
N GLN A 244 4.28 37.05 2.46
CA GLN A 244 3.59 36.94 1.16
C GLN A 244 4.44 36.44 -0.03
N ASP A 245 5.70 36.07 0.17
CA ASP A 245 6.52 35.46 -0.89
C ASP A 245 6.13 33.99 -1.12
N LYS A 246 5.71 33.68 -2.35
CA LYS A 246 5.26 32.34 -2.80
C LYS A 246 6.00 31.85 -4.04
N THR A 247 6.94 32.65 -4.56
CA THR A 247 7.53 32.42 -5.89
C THR A 247 9.05 32.38 -5.86
N SER A 248 9.68 32.77 -4.75
CA SER A 248 11.12 32.65 -4.60
C SER A 248 11.58 31.22 -4.32
N MET A 249 12.87 30.97 -4.56
CA MET A 249 13.54 29.73 -4.20
C MET A 249 13.39 29.38 -2.71
N MET A 250 13.43 30.37 -1.80
CA MET A 250 13.23 30.13 -0.37
C MET A 250 11.78 29.72 -0.05
N ALA A 251 10.78 30.33 -0.70
CA ALA A 251 9.38 29.91 -0.53
C ALA A 251 9.16 28.47 -1.04
N ALA A 252 9.71 28.12 -2.20
CA ALA A 252 9.64 26.75 -2.72
C ALA A 252 10.37 25.72 -1.82
N MET A 253 11.48 26.11 -1.17
CA MET A 253 12.18 25.26 -0.20
C MET A 253 11.39 25.07 1.10
N HIS A 254 10.65 26.09 1.56
CA HIS A 254 9.72 25.97 2.70
C HIS A 254 8.59 24.99 2.38
N ASP A 255 7.88 25.19 1.26
CA ASP A 255 6.80 24.28 0.81
C ASP A 255 7.30 22.83 0.62
N MET A 256 8.54 22.66 0.16
CA MET A 256 9.18 21.34 0.05
C MET A 256 9.47 20.73 1.42
N GLN A 257 10.03 21.50 2.36
CA GLN A 257 10.30 21.05 3.73
C GLN A 257 9.00 20.64 4.45
N ASP A 258 7.96 21.48 4.40
CA ASP A 258 6.65 21.21 5.02
C ASP A 258 6.03 19.91 4.49
N ARG A 259 6.04 19.72 3.16
CA ARG A 259 5.53 18.49 2.53
C ARG A 259 6.32 17.26 2.96
N LEU A 260 7.66 17.36 3.03
CA LEU A 260 8.50 16.28 3.54
C LEU A 260 8.21 15.99 5.02
N GLN A 261 8.06 17.03 5.86
CA GLN A 261 7.69 16.85 7.27
C GLN A 261 6.33 16.14 7.41
N GLN A 262 5.33 16.56 6.64
CA GLN A 262 4.00 15.94 6.64
C GLN A 262 4.08 14.47 6.21
N THR A 263 4.70 14.18 5.06
CA THR A 263 4.79 12.81 4.53
C THR A 263 5.59 11.89 5.47
N ILE A 264 6.72 12.33 6.02
CA ILE A 264 7.49 11.56 7.01
C ILE A 264 6.66 11.33 8.29
N GLY A 265 5.92 12.35 8.75
CA GLY A 265 5.02 12.23 9.90
C GLY A 265 3.86 11.24 9.67
N GLU A 266 3.30 11.22 8.46
CA GLU A 266 2.28 10.25 8.03
C GLU A 266 2.85 8.83 7.94
N ILE A 267 4.01 8.64 7.32
CA ILE A 267 4.67 7.32 7.25
C ILE A 267 4.98 6.79 8.65
N ARG A 268 5.49 7.64 9.56
CA ARG A 268 5.76 7.23 10.95
C ARG A 268 4.50 6.80 11.69
N ARG A 269 3.38 7.52 11.53
CA ARG A 269 2.08 7.13 12.12
C ARG A 269 1.56 5.82 11.52
N SER A 270 1.68 5.64 10.20
CA SER A 270 1.28 4.41 9.51
C SER A 270 2.11 3.21 9.96
N ALA A 271 3.44 3.35 10.11
CA ALA A 271 4.31 2.30 10.60
C ALA A 271 3.95 1.85 12.02
N GLU A 272 3.67 2.81 12.93
CA GLU A 272 3.25 2.50 14.30
C GLU A 272 1.86 1.82 14.34
N SER A 273 0.93 2.25 13.48
CA SER A 273 -0.38 1.62 13.31
C SER A 273 -0.26 0.17 12.79
N ILE A 274 0.61 -0.08 11.81
CA ILE A 274 0.88 -1.42 11.29
C ILE A 274 1.49 -2.29 12.39
N ALA A 275 2.46 -1.79 13.16
CA ALA A 275 3.07 -2.54 14.26
C ALA A 275 2.03 -2.92 15.33
N SER A 276 1.16 -1.98 15.73
CA SER A 276 0.09 -2.24 16.70
C SER A 276 -0.93 -3.28 16.18
N ALA A 277 -1.42 -3.11 14.94
CA ALA A 277 -2.33 -4.08 14.32
C ALA A 277 -1.69 -5.47 14.17
N THR A 278 -0.39 -5.53 13.87
CA THR A 278 0.36 -6.77 13.72
C THR A 278 0.54 -7.49 15.06
N GLN A 279 0.77 -6.76 16.16
CA GLN A 279 0.75 -7.34 17.52
C GLN A 279 -0.63 -7.91 17.89
N GLN A 280 -1.72 -7.24 17.48
CA GLN A 280 -3.08 -7.76 17.68
C GLN A 280 -3.33 -9.04 16.87
N ILE A 281 -2.86 -9.11 15.61
CA ILE A 281 -2.91 -10.32 14.79
C ILE A 281 -2.09 -11.46 15.42
N ALA A 282 -0.89 -11.19 15.90
CA ALA A 282 -0.06 -12.19 16.56
C ALA A 282 -0.73 -12.77 17.83
N ALA A 283 -1.35 -11.91 18.65
CA ALA A 283 -2.13 -12.35 19.81
C ALA A 283 -3.37 -13.17 19.41
N GLY A 284 -4.09 -12.75 18.37
CA GLY A 284 -5.24 -13.48 17.82
C GLY A 284 -4.87 -14.85 17.24
N ASN A 285 -3.72 -14.96 16.58
CA ASN A 285 -3.19 -16.24 16.09
C ASN A 285 -2.81 -17.17 17.26
N GLY A 286 -2.34 -16.62 18.39
CA GLY A 286 -2.09 -17.39 19.62
C GLY A 286 -3.37 -18.02 20.18
N ASP A 287 -4.46 -17.25 20.31
CA ASP A 287 -5.79 -17.77 20.69
C ASP A 287 -6.28 -18.84 19.69
N LEU A 288 -6.11 -18.59 18.39
CA LEU A 288 -6.52 -19.53 17.36
C LEU A 288 -5.71 -20.83 17.38
N SER A 289 -4.40 -20.78 17.67
CA SER A 289 -3.57 -21.98 17.90
C SER A 289 -4.13 -22.81 19.05
N GLN A 290 -4.28 -22.19 20.22
CA GLN A 290 -4.75 -22.87 21.43
C GLN A 290 -6.14 -23.50 21.23
N ARG A 291 -7.03 -22.82 20.51
CA ARG A 291 -8.37 -23.35 20.17
C ARG A 291 -8.31 -24.47 19.13
N THR A 292 -7.37 -24.43 18.19
CA THR A 292 -7.15 -25.49 17.20
C THR A 292 -6.58 -26.74 17.87
N GLU A 293 -5.63 -26.59 18.79
CA GLU A 293 -5.09 -27.67 19.63
C GLU A 293 -6.19 -28.30 20.51
N GLN A 294 -7.00 -27.48 21.17
CA GLN A 294 -8.15 -27.94 21.97
C GLN A 294 -9.20 -28.68 21.11
N GLN A 295 -9.45 -28.19 19.90
CA GLN A 295 -10.36 -28.84 18.94
C GLN A 295 -9.81 -30.20 18.47
N ALA A 296 -8.51 -30.30 18.19
CA ALA A 296 -7.86 -31.57 17.85
C ALA A 296 -7.98 -32.60 18.98
N ALA A 297 -7.75 -32.18 20.23
CA ALA A 297 -7.94 -33.05 21.41
C ALA A 297 -9.40 -33.54 21.55
N SER A 298 -10.38 -32.64 21.37
CA SER A 298 -11.80 -33.03 21.40
C SER A 298 -12.22 -33.92 20.22
N LEU A 299 -11.60 -33.77 19.04
CA LEU A 299 -11.82 -34.66 17.90
C LEU A 299 -11.23 -36.06 18.15
N GLN A 300 -10.07 -36.16 18.81
CA GLN A 300 -9.49 -37.45 19.23
C GLN A 300 -10.38 -38.17 20.26
N GLU A 301 -10.89 -37.46 21.27
CA GLU A 301 -11.84 -38.02 22.26
C GLU A 301 -13.16 -38.45 21.59
N THR A 302 -13.65 -37.66 20.63
CA THR A 302 -14.82 -38.01 19.82
C THR A 302 -14.56 -39.26 18.98
N ALA A 303 -13.41 -39.37 18.32
CA ALA A 303 -13.04 -40.53 17.51
C ALA A 303 -12.96 -41.82 18.36
N ALA A 304 -12.32 -41.76 19.53
CA ALA A 304 -12.25 -42.90 20.45
C ALA A 304 -13.65 -43.31 20.95
N SER A 305 -14.50 -42.33 21.30
CA SER A 305 -15.91 -42.58 21.68
C SER A 305 -16.71 -43.22 20.55
N MET A 306 -16.43 -42.84 19.30
CA MET A 306 -17.06 -43.39 18.11
C MET A 306 -16.62 -44.83 17.82
N GLU A 307 -15.37 -45.19 18.09
CA GLU A 307 -14.90 -46.58 18.01
C GLU A 307 -15.59 -47.46 19.07
N GLU A 308 -15.69 -46.99 20.32
CA GLU A 308 -16.39 -47.70 21.41
C GLU A 308 -17.90 -47.86 21.13
N LEU A 309 -18.56 -46.82 20.60
CA LEU A 309 -19.94 -46.88 20.15
C LEU A 309 -20.11 -47.86 18.98
N THR A 310 -19.20 -47.86 18.00
CA THR A 310 -19.22 -48.82 16.88
C THR A 310 -19.12 -50.27 17.39
N ALA A 311 -18.20 -50.53 18.32
CA ALA A 311 -18.03 -51.84 18.92
C ALA A 311 -19.29 -52.28 19.69
N THR A 312 -19.86 -51.39 20.49
CA THR A 312 -21.07 -51.65 21.30
C THR A 312 -22.30 -51.91 20.42
N VAL A 313 -22.53 -51.11 19.37
CA VAL A 313 -23.64 -51.30 18.44
C VAL A 313 -23.50 -52.61 17.65
N LYS A 314 -22.27 -52.95 17.22
CA LYS A 314 -22.00 -54.25 16.58
C LYS A 314 -22.28 -55.42 17.54
N GLN A 315 -21.83 -55.32 18.78
CA GLN A 315 -22.10 -56.33 19.82
C GLN A 315 -23.61 -56.45 20.09
N ASN A 316 -24.37 -55.36 20.07
CA ASN A 316 -25.83 -55.39 20.20
C ASN A 316 -26.51 -56.10 19.02
N ALA A 317 -26.07 -55.86 17.78
CA ALA A 317 -26.56 -56.56 16.60
C ALA A 317 -26.28 -58.08 16.68
N ASP A 318 -25.08 -58.46 17.12
CA ASP A 318 -24.70 -59.88 17.31
C ASP A 318 -25.49 -60.54 18.44
N ASN A 319 -25.66 -59.85 19.59
CA ASN A 319 -26.49 -60.30 20.70
C ASN A 319 -27.96 -60.49 20.28
N ALA A 320 -28.53 -59.56 19.51
CA ALA A 320 -29.90 -59.65 19.01
C ALA A 320 -30.07 -60.85 18.05
N ARG A 321 -29.12 -61.08 17.14
CA ARG A 321 -29.09 -62.28 16.29
C ARG A 321 -29.00 -63.57 17.10
N GLN A 322 -28.16 -63.63 18.12
CA GLN A 322 -28.04 -64.79 19.01
C GLN A 322 -29.33 -65.03 19.82
N ALA A 323 -29.93 -63.97 20.38
CA ALA A 323 -31.17 -64.04 21.12
C ALA A 323 -32.36 -64.48 20.24
N SER A 324 -32.41 -64.02 18.98
CA SER A 324 -33.39 -64.49 17.99
C SER A 324 -33.25 -66.00 17.72
N GLY A 325 -32.02 -66.51 17.57
CA GLY A 325 -31.76 -67.95 17.44
C GLY A 325 -32.16 -68.76 18.68
N LEU A 326 -31.93 -68.23 19.89
CA LEU A 326 -32.39 -68.84 21.14
C LEU A 326 -33.93 -68.86 21.25
N ALA A 327 -34.59 -67.77 20.85
CA ALA A 327 -36.05 -67.69 20.81
C ALA A 327 -36.65 -68.67 19.79
N HIS A 328 -36.03 -68.83 18.61
CA HIS A 328 -36.43 -69.87 17.64
C HIS A 328 -36.37 -71.28 18.25
N ASN A 329 -35.26 -71.64 18.88
CA ASN A 329 -35.09 -72.93 19.55
C ASN A 329 -36.11 -73.14 20.69
N ALA A 330 -36.40 -72.09 21.47
CA ALA A 330 -37.44 -72.14 22.50
C ALA A 330 -38.84 -72.36 21.90
N SER A 331 -39.14 -71.76 20.75
CA SER A 331 -40.39 -71.94 20.01
C SER A 331 -40.57 -73.38 19.51
N GLU A 332 -39.50 -74.01 18.98
CA GLU A 332 -39.53 -75.44 18.59
C GLU A 332 -39.75 -76.37 19.79
N ILE A 333 -39.14 -76.06 20.95
CA ILE A 333 -39.34 -76.83 22.19
C ILE A 333 -40.79 -76.68 22.67
N ALA A 334 -41.33 -75.46 22.70
CA ALA A 334 -42.72 -75.20 23.09
C ALA A 334 -43.73 -75.84 22.12
N THR A 335 -43.45 -75.86 20.81
CA THR A 335 -44.27 -76.56 19.80
C THR A 335 -44.31 -78.06 20.06
N ARG A 336 -43.14 -78.70 20.26
CA ARG A 336 -43.08 -80.13 20.62
C ARG A 336 -43.75 -80.42 21.97
N GLY A 337 -43.65 -79.50 22.93
CA GLY A 337 -44.36 -79.58 24.21
C GLY A 337 -45.88 -79.56 24.03
N ASN A 338 -46.39 -78.64 23.20
CA ASN A 338 -47.81 -78.57 22.83
C ASN A 338 -48.30 -79.86 22.16
N ASP A 339 -47.51 -80.46 21.26
CA ASP A 339 -47.84 -81.74 20.61
C ASP A 339 -47.85 -82.94 21.58
N VAL A 340 -47.02 -82.91 22.62
CA VAL A 340 -47.10 -83.89 23.72
C VAL A 340 -48.38 -83.70 24.52
N VAL A 341 -48.68 -82.46 24.95
CA VAL A 341 -49.88 -82.14 25.72
C VAL A 341 -51.16 -82.48 24.95
N SER A 342 -51.23 -82.16 23.66
CA SER A 342 -52.36 -82.50 22.79
C SER A 342 -52.63 -84.02 22.73
N ARG A 343 -51.57 -84.84 22.64
CA ARG A 343 -51.70 -86.31 22.71
C ARG A 343 -52.19 -86.78 24.07
N VAL A 344 -51.73 -86.18 25.18
CA VAL A 344 -52.23 -86.52 26.53
C VAL A 344 -53.71 -86.19 26.68
N ILE A 345 -54.20 -85.07 26.12
CA ILE A 345 -55.64 -84.72 26.11
C ILE A 345 -56.43 -85.82 25.37
N GLY A 346 -55.96 -86.26 24.19
CA GLY A 346 -56.57 -87.36 23.45
C GLY A 346 -56.67 -88.65 24.27
N THR A 347 -55.56 -89.07 24.87
CA THR A 347 -55.51 -90.27 25.73
C THR A 347 -56.41 -90.15 26.96
N MET A 348 -56.51 -88.97 27.59
CA MET A 348 -57.44 -88.74 28.71
C MET A 348 -58.91 -88.83 28.27
N GLY A 349 -59.24 -88.42 27.04
CA GLY A 349 -60.54 -88.64 26.42
C GLY A 349 -60.86 -90.14 26.27
N GLU A 350 -59.94 -90.90 25.68
CA GLU A 350 -60.08 -92.37 25.51
C GLU A 350 -60.25 -93.09 26.87
N ILE A 351 -59.47 -92.73 27.89
CA ILE A 351 -59.57 -93.30 29.24
C ILE A 351 -60.94 -92.94 29.87
N ASN A 352 -61.40 -91.70 29.72
CA ASN A 352 -62.68 -91.25 30.24
C ASN A 352 -63.86 -92.00 29.60
N ASP A 353 -63.84 -92.20 28.29
CA ASP A 353 -64.90 -92.92 27.58
C ASP A 353 -64.86 -94.43 27.87
N SER A 354 -63.67 -95.03 27.97
CA SER A 354 -63.51 -96.42 28.46
C SER A 354 -64.05 -96.59 29.89
N SER A 355 -63.79 -95.60 30.77
CA SER A 355 -64.29 -95.63 32.15
C SER A 355 -65.81 -95.52 32.25
N ARG A 356 -66.44 -94.72 31.37
CA ARG A 356 -67.91 -94.69 31.24
C ARG A 356 -68.47 -96.03 30.77
N GLN A 357 -67.88 -96.63 29.74
CA GLN A 357 -68.29 -97.94 29.24
C GLN A 357 -68.21 -99.03 30.34
N ILE A 358 -67.17 -98.99 31.17
CA ILE A 358 -67.07 -99.88 32.35
C ILE A 358 -68.19 -99.59 33.35
N ALA A 359 -68.49 -98.31 33.65
CA ALA A 359 -69.57 -97.95 34.56
C ALA A 359 -70.94 -98.47 34.09
N ASP A 360 -71.21 -98.41 32.78
CA ASP A 360 -72.44 -98.95 32.17
C ASP A 360 -72.51 -100.48 32.28
N ILE A 361 -71.41 -101.19 31.97
CA ILE A 361 -71.32 -102.65 32.12
C ILE A 361 -71.55 -103.07 33.57
N ILE A 362 -70.96 -102.37 34.54
CA ILE A 362 -71.16 -102.62 35.96
C ILE A 362 -72.61 -102.32 36.39
N GLY A 363 -73.25 -101.32 35.80
CA GLY A 363 -74.70 -101.07 35.97
C GLY A 363 -75.57 -102.22 35.47
N VAL A 364 -75.21 -102.84 34.34
CA VAL A 364 -75.88 -104.06 33.84
C VAL A 364 -75.66 -105.24 34.80
N ILE A 365 -74.44 -105.41 35.34
CA ILE A 365 -74.13 -106.48 36.31
C ILE A 365 -74.90 -106.29 37.64
N GLU A 366 -75.01 -105.05 38.14
CA GLU A 366 -75.87 -104.70 39.29
C GLU A 366 -77.34 -105.06 39.01
N GLY A 367 -77.83 -104.78 37.80
CA GLY A 367 -79.16 -105.18 37.34
C GLY A 367 -79.37 -106.70 37.28
N ILE A 368 -78.42 -107.46 36.75
CA ILE A 368 -78.46 -108.93 36.70
C ILE A 368 -78.45 -109.52 38.12
N ALA A 369 -77.62 -108.98 39.01
CA ALA A 369 -77.56 -109.39 40.41
C ALA A 369 -78.91 -109.13 41.13
N PHE A 370 -79.53 -107.97 40.89
CA PHE A 370 -80.87 -107.67 41.40
C PHE A 370 -81.94 -108.65 40.87
N GLN A 371 -81.97 -108.88 39.54
CA GLN A 371 -82.89 -109.83 38.91
C GLN A 371 -82.71 -111.26 39.46
N THR A 372 -81.46 -111.69 39.68
CA THR A 372 -81.14 -113.01 40.22
C THR A 372 -81.57 -113.12 41.69
N ASN A 373 -81.42 -112.06 42.50
CA ASN A 373 -81.93 -112.02 43.87
C ASN A 373 -83.48 -112.09 43.92
N ILE A 374 -84.20 -111.49 42.96
CA ILE A 374 -85.66 -111.63 42.85
C ILE A 374 -86.07 -113.04 42.38
N LEU A 375 -85.39 -113.60 41.38
CA LEU A 375 -85.61 -114.98 40.93
C LEU A 375 -85.38 -116.00 42.05
N ALA A 376 -84.30 -115.83 42.82
CA ALA A 376 -83.97 -116.68 43.96
C ALA A 376 -84.96 -116.52 45.12
N LEU A 377 -85.47 -115.31 45.38
CA LEU A 377 -86.55 -115.09 46.33
C LEU A 377 -87.84 -115.82 45.89
N ASN A 378 -88.24 -115.69 44.63
CA ASN A 378 -89.41 -116.39 44.08
C ASN A 378 -89.26 -117.91 44.17
N ALA A 379 -88.08 -118.44 43.84
CA ALA A 379 -87.77 -119.86 43.97
C ALA A 379 -87.80 -120.35 45.43
N ALA A 380 -87.30 -119.55 46.39
CA ALA A 380 -87.36 -119.87 47.81
C ALA A 380 -88.81 -119.89 48.34
N VAL A 381 -89.67 -118.98 47.86
CA VAL A 381 -91.10 -118.95 48.20
C VAL A 381 -91.83 -120.19 47.65
N GLU A 382 -91.61 -120.56 46.39
CA GLU A 382 -92.26 -121.73 45.80
C GLU A 382 -91.71 -123.04 46.40
N ALA A 383 -90.42 -123.09 46.77
CA ALA A 383 -89.84 -124.20 47.52
C ALA A 383 -90.44 -124.34 48.93
N ALA A 384 -90.70 -123.24 49.64
CA ALA A 384 -91.42 -123.27 50.92
C ALA A 384 -92.88 -123.74 50.76
N ARG A 385 -93.52 -123.39 49.64
CA ARG A 385 -94.88 -123.81 49.28
C ARG A 385 -94.98 -125.33 49.01
N ALA A 386 -93.90 -125.95 48.54
CA ALA A 386 -93.80 -127.39 48.30
C ALA A 386 -93.54 -128.24 49.57
N GLY A 387 -93.42 -127.62 50.75
CA GLY A 387 -93.22 -128.33 52.03
C GLY A 387 -91.90 -129.12 52.09
N GLU A 388 -91.91 -130.31 52.71
CA GLU A 388 -90.69 -131.11 52.90
C GLU A 388 -89.99 -131.49 51.58
N GLN A 389 -90.73 -131.65 50.48
CA GLN A 389 -90.18 -131.95 49.15
C GLN A 389 -89.36 -130.78 48.58
N GLY A 390 -89.61 -129.56 49.04
CA GLY A 390 -88.93 -128.34 48.59
C GLY A 390 -87.63 -128.02 49.34
N ARG A 391 -87.28 -128.72 50.44
CA ARG A 391 -86.17 -128.31 51.33
C ARG A 391 -84.82 -128.19 50.63
N GLY A 392 -84.48 -129.11 49.73
CA GLY A 392 -83.23 -129.03 48.96
C GLY A 392 -83.20 -127.80 48.03
N PHE A 393 -84.31 -127.53 47.33
CA PHE A 393 -84.45 -126.34 46.49
C PHE A 393 -84.42 -125.04 47.28
N ALA A 394 -85.01 -125.01 48.48
CA ALA A 394 -85.01 -123.84 49.36
C ALA A 394 -83.59 -123.45 49.81
N VAL A 395 -82.73 -124.43 50.10
CA VAL A 395 -81.31 -124.17 50.44
C VAL A 395 -80.54 -123.63 49.23
N VAL A 396 -80.70 -124.23 48.05
CA VAL A 396 -80.06 -123.73 46.82
C VAL A 396 -80.54 -122.33 46.46
N ALA A 397 -81.85 -122.06 46.58
CA ALA A 397 -82.40 -120.72 46.36
C ALA A 397 -81.87 -119.70 47.38
N GLY A 398 -81.68 -120.10 48.64
CA GLY A 398 -81.02 -119.27 49.66
C GLY A 398 -79.56 -118.92 49.32
N GLU A 399 -78.78 -119.90 48.84
CA GLU A 399 -77.39 -119.69 48.46
C GLU A 399 -77.25 -118.84 47.19
N VAL A 400 -78.07 -119.09 46.16
CA VAL A 400 -78.14 -118.25 44.95
C VAL A 400 -78.53 -116.81 45.31
N ARG A 401 -79.46 -116.63 46.26
CA ARG A 401 -79.84 -115.30 46.76
C ARG A 401 -78.68 -114.61 47.49
N ASN A 402 -77.95 -115.33 48.35
CA ASN A 402 -76.77 -114.79 49.04
C ASN A 402 -75.69 -114.36 48.04
N LEU A 403 -75.37 -115.22 47.07
CA LEU A 403 -74.44 -114.92 45.99
C LEU A 403 -74.89 -113.71 45.16
N ALA A 404 -76.17 -113.60 44.83
CA ALA A 404 -76.72 -112.44 44.12
C ALA A 404 -76.61 -111.14 44.94
N GLN A 405 -76.89 -111.17 46.24
CA GLN A 405 -76.69 -110.01 47.12
C GLN A 405 -75.21 -109.61 47.22
N ARG A 406 -74.29 -110.59 47.37
CA ARG A 406 -72.84 -110.34 47.38
C ARG A 406 -72.34 -109.74 46.06
N SER A 407 -72.80 -110.28 44.93
CA SER A 407 -72.49 -109.75 43.59
C SER A 407 -73.04 -108.33 43.38
N GLY A 408 -74.23 -108.03 43.90
CA GLY A 408 -74.81 -106.68 43.86
C GLY A 408 -74.01 -105.67 44.68
N THR A 409 -73.59 -106.04 45.90
CA THR A 409 -72.72 -105.19 46.74
C THR A 409 -71.37 -104.95 46.06
N ALA A 410 -70.71 -106.01 45.56
CA ALA A 410 -69.43 -105.88 44.85
C ALA A 410 -69.55 -105.02 43.57
N ALA A 411 -70.62 -105.20 42.78
CA ALA A 411 -70.89 -104.34 41.63
C ALA A 411 -71.04 -102.87 42.03
N LYS A 412 -71.74 -102.59 43.13
CA LYS A 412 -71.93 -101.22 43.65
C LYS A 412 -70.63 -100.59 44.16
N GLU A 413 -69.76 -101.36 44.81
CA GLU A 413 -68.42 -100.93 45.21
C GLU A 413 -67.53 -100.61 43.99
N ILE A 414 -67.52 -101.48 42.97
CA ILE A 414 -66.80 -101.23 41.71
C ILE A 414 -67.36 -99.98 41.02
N LYS A 415 -68.68 -99.81 40.97
CA LYS A 415 -69.34 -98.62 40.39
C LYS A 415 -68.90 -97.33 41.06
N GLN A 416 -68.75 -97.35 42.39
CA GLN A 416 -68.24 -96.21 43.15
C GLN A 416 -66.76 -95.92 42.85
N LEU A 417 -65.90 -96.95 42.76
CA LEU A 417 -64.49 -96.81 42.39
C LEU A 417 -64.30 -96.29 40.96
N ILE A 418 -65.12 -96.74 40.01
CA ILE A 418 -65.12 -96.26 38.62
C ILE A 418 -65.63 -94.82 38.56
N GLY A 419 -66.68 -94.46 39.30
CA GLY A 419 -67.15 -93.08 39.42
C GLY A 419 -66.06 -92.12 39.92
N ALA A 420 -65.36 -92.49 40.99
CA ALA A 420 -64.22 -91.74 41.51
C ALA A 420 -63.02 -91.70 40.53
N SER A 421 -62.88 -92.70 39.65
CA SER A 421 -61.85 -92.72 38.61
C SER A 421 -62.21 -91.78 37.45
N VAL A 422 -63.47 -91.77 37.00
CA VAL A 422 -63.99 -90.80 36.00
C VAL A 422 -63.78 -89.37 36.48
N GLU A 423 -64.10 -89.07 37.75
CA GLU A 423 -63.89 -87.74 38.33
C GLU A 423 -62.40 -87.33 38.32
N ARG A 424 -61.49 -88.24 38.70
CA ARG A 424 -60.04 -87.98 38.67
C ARG A 424 -59.52 -87.77 37.25
N VAL A 425 -59.98 -88.57 36.28
CA VAL A 425 -59.60 -88.42 34.86
C VAL A 425 -60.14 -87.11 34.29
N HIS A 426 -61.37 -86.71 34.64
CA HIS A 426 -61.93 -85.42 34.24
C HIS A 426 -61.11 -84.24 34.81
N ASN A 427 -60.77 -84.27 36.10
CA ASN A 427 -59.91 -83.26 36.72
C ASN A 427 -58.51 -83.22 36.09
N GLY A 428 -57.92 -84.40 35.79
CA GLY A 428 -56.66 -84.51 35.06
C GLY A 428 -56.73 -83.92 33.64
N SER A 429 -57.79 -84.20 32.90
CA SER A 429 -58.04 -83.66 31.56
C SER A 429 -58.11 -82.12 31.58
N THR A 430 -58.83 -81.54 32.54
CA THR A 430 -58.92 -80.09 32.73
C THR A 430 -57.55 -79.44 33.00
N LEU A 431 -56.74 -80.05 33.89
CA LEU A 431 -55.38 -79.56 34.18
C LEU A 431 -54.44 -79.63 32.96
N VAL A 432 -54.50 -80.73 32.19
CA VAL A 432 -53.71 -80.91 30.97
C VAL A 432 -54.16 -79.93 29.88
N GLN A 433 -55.47 -79.68 29.75
CA GLN A 433 -56.00 -78.70 28.81
C GLN A 433 -55.59 -77.27 29.16
N GLN A 434 -55.56 -76.93 30.46
CA GLN A 434 -55.01 -75.66 30.94
C GLN A 434 -53.50 -75.53 30.64
N ALA A 435 -52.71 -76.60 30.85
CA ALA A 435 -51.29 -76.62 30.46
C ALA A 435 -51.10 -76.43 28.94
N GLY A 436 -52.03 -76.94 28.12
CA GLY A 436 -52.07 -76.72 26.68
C GLY A 436 -52.30 -75.26 26.32
N THR A 437 -53.26 -74.59 26.98
CA THR A 437 -53.48 -73.15 26.77
C THR A 437 -52.23 -72.32 27.14
N THR A 438 -51.57 -72.63 28.26
CA THR A 438 -50.33 -71.94 28.66
C THR A 438 -49.16 -72.18 27.70
N MET A 439 -49.05 -73.36 27.08
CA MET A 439 -48.07 -73.57 26.00
C MET A 439 -48.36 -72.72 24.75
N GLY A 440 -49.64 -72.50 24.43
CA GLY A 440 -50.06 -71.55 23.39
C GLY A 440 -49.66 -70.10 23.70
N GLU A 441 -49.82 -69.67 24.96
CA GLU A 441 -49.39 -68.34 25.42
C GLU A 441 -47.86 -68.18 25.37
N ILE A 442 -47.11 -69.20 25.78
CA ILE A 442 -45.64 -69.23 25.67
C ILE A 442 -45.19 -69.09 24.21
N LEU A 443 -45.83 -69.80 23.28
CA LEU A 443 -45.53 -69.69 21.84
C LEU A 443 -45.78 -68.27 21.31
N GLN A 444 -46.82 -67.57 21.75
CA GLN A 444 -47.06 -66.17 21.39
C GLN A 444 -46.01 -65.22 21.99
N ALA A 445 -45.63 -65.42 23.25
CA ALA A 445 -44.62 -64.61 23.93
C ALA A 445 -43.24 -64.77 23.27
N VAL A 446 -42.83 -66.00 22.94
CA VAL A 446 -41.55 -66.29 22.29
C VAL A 446 -41.50 -65.70 20.87
N ARG A 447 -42.59 -65.78 20.09
CA ARG A 447 -42.66 -65.10 18.78
C ARG A 447 -42.44 -63.60 18.90
N ARG A 448 -43.11 -62.94 19.85
CA ARG A 448 -42.93 -61.50 20.11
C ARG A 448 -41.49 -61.16 20.51
N VAL A 449 -40.79 -62.02 21.25
CA VAL A 449 -39.35 -61.85 21.53
C VAL A 449 -38.54 -61.94 20.23
N THR A 450 -38.80 -62.91 19.36
CA THR A 450 -38.14 -63.03 18.06
C THR A 450 -38.33 -61.79 17.19
N ASP A 451 -39.56 -61.25 17.14
CA ASP A 451 -39.88 -60.04 16.38
C ASP A 451 -39.08 -58.82 16.90
N ILE A 452 -39.08 -58.60 18.23
CA ILE A 452 -38.33 -57.50 18.87
C ILE A 452 -36.81 -57.67 18.63
N MET A 453 -36.26 -58.88 18.67
CA MET A 453 -34.85 -59.10 18.34
C MET A 453 -34.54 -58.80 16.87
N GLY A 454 -35.48 -59.02 15.96
CA GLY A 454 -35.37 -58.61 14.55
C GLY A 454 -35.33 -57.08 14.40
N GLU A 455 -36.22 -56.37 15.09
CA GLU A 455 -36.24 -54.90 15.12
C GLU A 455 -34.95 -54.31 15.71
N ILE A 456 -34.44 -54.86 16.82
CA ILE A 456 -33.18 -54.42 17.43
C ILE A 456 -31.99 -54.66 16.49
N ALA A 457 -31.93 -55.81 15.81
CA ALA A 457 -30.87 -56.09 14.86
C ALA A 457 -30.88 -55.09 13.69
N ALA A 458 -32.05 -54.82 13.11
CA ALA A 458 -32.20 -53.84 12.02
C ALA A 458 -31.83 -52.41 12.47
N ALA A 459 -32.30 -51.98 13.64
CA ALA A 459 -31.97 -50.67 14.20
C ALA A 459 -30.47 -50.54 14.53
N SER A 460 -29.81 -51.61 14.97
CA SER A 460 -28.36 -51.64 15.23
C SER A 460 -27.55 -51.55 13.93
N GLU A 461 -28.00 -52.20 12.85
CA GLU A 461 -27.39 -52.10 11.52
C GLU A 461 -27.49 -50.66 10.97
N GLU A 462 -28.64 -50.00 11.15
CA GLU A 462 -28.85 -48.59 10.78
C GLU A 462 -27.98 -47.64 11.64
N GLN A 463 -27.92 -47.85 12.95
CA GLN A 463 -27.03 -47.10 13.85
C GLN A 463 -25.56 -47.24 13.44
N SER A 464 -25.10 -48.45 13.09
CA SER A 464 -23.73 -48.69 12.62
C SER A 464 -23.41 -47.88 11.36
N SER A 465 -24.35 -47.83 10.39
CA SER A 465 -24.23 -47.01 9.19
C SER A 465 -24.17 -45.51 9.50
N GLY A 466 -25.03 -45.03 10.40
CA GLY A 466 -25.04 -43.63 10.86
C GLY A 466 -23.75 -43.23 11.58
N ILE A 467 -23.26 -44.10 12.46
CA ILE A 467 -21.98 -43.94 13.17
C ILE A 467 -20.83 -43.88 12.17
N ALA A 468 -20.80 -44.75 11.16
CA ALA A 468 -19.79 -44.70 10.10
C ALA A 468 -19.85 -43.40 9.26
N GLN A 469 -21.02 -42.78 9.10
CA GLN A 469 -21.14 -41.46 8.47
C GLN A 469 -20.60 -40.33 9.37
N VAL A 470 -20.90 -40.36 10.66
CA VAL A 470 -20.34 -39.39 11.62
C VAL A 470 -18.82 -39.55 11.73
N GLY A 471 -18.29 -40.78 11.69
CA GLY A 471 -16.84 -41.04 11.64
C GLY A 471 -16.16 -40.36 10.45
N ARG A 472 -16.74 -40.43 9.24
CA ARG A 472 -16.24 -39.69 8.06
C ARG A 472 -16.27 -38.17 8.27
N ALA A 473 -17.30 -37.65 8.93
CA ALA A 473 -17.39 -36.22 9.25
C ALA A 473 -16.32 -35.78 10.27
N VAL A 474 -16.03 -36.61 11.28
CA VAL A 474 -14.94 -36.38 12.25
C VAL A 474 -13.58 -36.39 11.54
N THR A 475 -13.32 -37.33 10.62
CA THR A 475 -12.09 -37.32 9.80
C THR A 475 -11.96 -36.05 8.96
N GLN A 476 -13.05 -35.56 8.36
CA GLN A 476 -13.04 -34.32 7.59
C GLN A 476 -12.79 -33.09 8.48
N MET A 477 -13.32 -33.09 9.71
CA MET A 477 -13.04 -32.04 10.70
C MET A 477 -11.59 -32.06 11.16
N ASP A 478 -10.97 -33.24 11.29
CA ASP A 478 -9.54 -33.36 11.62
C ASP A 478 -8.65 -32.78 10.51
N GLU A 479 -8.92 -33.12 9.24
CA GLU A 479 -8.20 -32.54 8.09
C GLU A 479 -8.27 -30.99 8.08
N VAL A 480 -9.46 -30.43 8.31
CA VAL A 480 -9.64 -28.96 8.42
C VAL A 480 -8.95 -28.39 9.67
N THR A 481 -8.88 -29.14 10.77
CA THR A 481 -8.19 -28.73 12.00
C THR A 481 -6.67 -28.69 11.78
N GLN A 482 -6.10 -29.69 11.09
CA GLN A 482 -4.69 -29.68 10.67
C GLN A 482 -4.40 -28.54 9.68
N GLN A 483 -5.30 -28.28 8.72
CA GLN A 483 -5.16 -27.15 7.81
C GLN A 483 -5.21 -25.80 8.54
N ASN A 484 -6.07 -25.66 9.55
CA ASN A 484 -6.13 -24.47 10.40
C ASN A 484 -4.83 -24.27 11.18
N ALA A 485 -4.21 -25.34 11.72
CA ALA A 485 -2.91 -25.24 12.39
C ALA A 485 -1.82 -24.72 11.44
N ALA A 486 -1.74 -25.26 10.22
CA ALA A 486 -0.81 -24.78 9.19
C ALA A 486 -1.08 -23.31 8.78
N LEU A 487 -2.35 -22.90 8.68
CA LEU A 487 -2.73 -21.51 8.42
C LEU A 487 -2.36 -20.57 9.57
N VAL A 488 -2.47 -21.02 10.83
CA VAL A 488 -2.05 -20.27 12.01
C VAL A 488 -0.53 -20.04 12.00
N GLU A 489 0.28 -21.07 11.71
CA GLU A 489 1.72 -20.92 11.56
C GLU A 489 2.09 -19.93 10.44
N GLN A 490 1.47 -20.06 9.26
CA GLN A 490 1.66 -19.15 8.13
C GLN A 490 1.26 -17.70 8.48
N ALA A 491 0.13 -17.51 9.17
CA ALA A 491 -0.33 -16.20 9.60
C ALA A 491 0.58 -15.60 10.69
N ALA A 492 1.12 -16.40 11.59
CA ALA A 492 2.09 -15.97 12.60
C ALA A 492 3.42 -15.54 11.94
N ALA A 493 3.92 -16.29 10.95
CA ALA A 493 5.10 -15.91 10.17
C ALA A 493 4.87 -14.63 9.35
N ALA A 494 3.69 -14.48 8.72
CA ALA A 494 3.33 -13.27 7.99
C ALA A 494 3.23 -12.05 8.93
N ALA A 495 2.64 -12.20 10.11
CA ALA A 495 2.61 -11.16 11.13
C ALA A 495 4.04 -10.79 11.60
N ALA A 496 4.90 -11.76 11.90
CA ALA A 496 6.29 -11.49 12.26
C ALA A 496 7.04 -10.71 11.16
N SER A 497 6.80 -11.03 9.88
CA SER A 497 7.38 -10.28 8.74
C SER A 497 6.85 -8.85 8.64
N LEU A 498 5.55 -8.62 8.84
CA LEU A 498 4.95 -7.28 8.87
C LEU A 498 5.49 -6.43 10.03
N GLN A 499 5.73 -7.05 11.19
CA GLN A 499 6.31 -6.39 12.36
C GLN A 499 7.75 -5.92 12.07
N ASP A 500 8.57 -6.77 11.44
CA ASP A 500 9.93 -6.42 11.02
C ASP A 500 9.91 -5.32 9.94
N GLN A 501 9.03 -5.42 8.94
CA GLN A 501 8.88 -4.39 7.91
C GLN A 501 8.46 -3.03 8.49
N ALA A 502 7.52 -3.00 9.44
CA ALA A 502 7.11 -1.79 10.15
C ALA A 502 8.27 -1.22 11.00
N GLY A 503 9.05 -2.11 11.65
CA GLY A 503 10.27 -1.75 12.37
C GLY A 503 11.31 -1.08 11.48
N ARG A 504 11.68 -1.71 10.36
CA ARG A 504 12.63 -1.17 9.37
C ARG A 504 12.14 0.13 8.74
N LEU A 505 10.84 0.26 8.47
CA LEU A 505 10.25 1.49 7.96
C LEU A 505 10.39 2.62 8.98
N ARG A 506 10.08 2.34 10.27
CA ARG A 506 10.25 3.28 11.38
C ARG A 506 11.71 3.70 11.56
N GLU A 507 12.65 2.76 11.48
CA GLU A 507 14.09 3.03 11.53
C GLU A 507 14.54 3.91 10.35
N THR A 508 14.14 3.57 9.13
CA THR A 508 14.46 4.33 7.91
C THR A 508 13.95 5.77 7.98
N VAL A 509 12.72 6.00 8.45
CA VAL A 509 12.20 7.37 8.62
C VAL A 509 12.76 8.08 9.85
N SER A 510 13.32 7.38 10.84
CA SER A 510 13.94 8.00 12.02
C SER A 510 15.22 8.79 11.70
N ALA A 511 15.85 8.50 10.55
CA ALA A 511 16.93 9.33 10.00
C ALA A 511 16.47 10.76 9.66
N PHE A 512 15.18 10.97 9.42
CA PHE A 512 14.59 12.29 9.19
C PHE A 512 14.15 12.92 10.52
N ARG A 513 14.81 14.01 10.91
CA ARG A 513 14.41 14.83 12.06
C ARG A 513 13.27 15.74 11.66
N VAL A 514 12.15 15.66 12.39
CA VAL A 514 10.92 16.42 12.11
C VAL A 514 10.54 17.27 13.32
N SER A 515 10.20 18.53 13.09
CA SER A 515 9.72 19.45 14.12
C SER A 515 8.46 18.89 14.78
N GLY A 516 8.47 18.76 16.11
CA GLY A 516 7.38 18.13 16.88
C GLY A 516 7.59 16.66 17.26
N ALA A 517 8.79 16.09 17.07
CA ALA A 517 9.15 14.80 17.65
C ALA A 517 9.58 14.88 19.14
N GLU A 518 10.04 16.05 19.61
CA GLU A 518 10.30 16.34 21.03
C GLU A 518 9.12 17.15 21.60
N GLY A 519 8.28 16.50 22.41
CA GLY A 519 7.03 17.11 22.91
C GLY A 519 5.94 16.12 23.33
N SER A 520 6.13 14.82 23.08
CA SER A 520 5.32 13.76 23.68
C SER A 520 6.21 12.56 23.99
N ALA A 521 7.16 12.76 24.91
CA ALA A 521 7.52 11.67 25.80
C ALA A 521 6.21 11.18 26.46
N PRO A 522 5.97 9.86 26.60
CA PRO A 522 4.92 9.38 27.46
C PRO A 522 5.33 9.75 28.88
N GLY A 523 4.88 10.93 29.31
CA GLY A 523 5.01 11.36 30.68
C GLY A 523 4.40 10.25 31.52
N SER A 524 5.19 9.74 32.47
CA SER A 524 4.71 8.78 33.47
C SER A 524 3.73 9.51 34.39
N ALA A 525 2.55 9.79 33.84
CA ALA A 525 1.33 9.96 34.59
C ALA A 525 1.07 8.60 35.22
N VAL A 526 1.74 8.38 36.34
CA VAL A 526 1.29 7.45 37.37
C VAL A 526 -0.17 7.81 37.59
N VAL A 527 -1.06 7.04 36.96
CA VAL A 527 -2.47 7.03 37.31
C VAL A 527 -2.46 6.59 38.76
N ALA A 528 -2.56 7.58 39.65
CA ALA A 528 -2.75 7.37 41.06
C ALA A 528 -4.08 6.62 41.16
N ALA A 529 -3.98 5.29 41.22
CA ALA A 529 -5.10 4.39 41.34
C ALA A 529 -5.78 4.71 42.67
N ARG A 530 -6.75 5.63 42.60
CA ARG A 530 -7.64 5.95 43.71
C ARG A 530 -8.36 4.66 44.03
N ARG A 531 -7.85 3.94 45.04
CA ARG A 531 -8.48 2.77 45.64
C ARG A 531 -9.87 3.19 46.12
N VAL A 532 -10.86 3.06 45.25
CA VAL A 532 -12.23 2.86 45.67
C VAL A 532 -12.25 1.44 46.19
N THR A 533 -12.23 1.31 47.51
CA THR A 533 -12.54 0.06 48.21
C THR A 533 -14.01 -0.28 47.95
N ALA A 534 -14.29 -0.89 46.81
CA ALA A 534 -15.56 -1.55 46.54
C ALA A 534 -15.48 -2.97 47.12
N THR A 535 -16.24 -3.19 48.19
CA THR A 535 -16.28 -4.44 48.94
C THR A 535 -16.85 -5.57 48.09
N VAL A 536 -15.99 -6.46 47.57
CA VAL A 536 -16.45 -7.71 46.95
C VAL A 536 -16.81 -8.69 48.07
N ALA A 537 -18.07 -8.65 48.48
CA ALA A 537 -18.65 -9.71 49.29
C ALA A 537 -18.78 -10.99 48.44
N ALA A 538 -18.36 -12.12 49.00
CA ALA A 538 -18.33 -13.40 48.27
C ALA A 538 -19.74 -13.89 47.91
N ALA A 539 -20.06 -13.95 46.62
CA ALA A 539 -21.20 -14.68 46.11
C ALA A 539 -20.82 -16.16 45.95
N ARG A 540 -21.46 -17.02 46.75
CA ARG A 540 -21.17 -18.45 46.85
C ARG A 540 -21.91 -19.24 45.75
N VAL A 541 -21.32 -20.37 45.36
CA VAL A 541 -21.93 -21.39 44.48
C VAL A 541 -23.36 -21.76 44.90
N ALA A 542 -24.26 -21.87 43.93
CA ALA A 542 -25.53 -22.57 44.08
C ALA A 542 -25.89 -23.33 42.78
N ALA A 543 -25.93 -24.66 42.87
CA ALA A 543 -26.58 -25.53 41.88
C ALA A 543 -28.08 -25.67 42.24
N PRO A 544 -28.95 -26.16 41.34
CA PRO A 544 -30.39 -26.00 41.46
C PRO A 544 -31.06 -27.08 42.32
N HIS A 545 -32.15 -26.74 42.99
CA HIS A 545 -33.14 -27.73 43.44
C HIS A 545 -34.58 -27.22 43.30
N ALA A 546 -35.46 -28.17 42.98
CA ALA A 546 -36.90 -27.98 42.90
C ALA A 546 -37.56 -27.91 44.30
N THR A 547 -38.76 -27.33 44.37
CA THR A 547 -39.74 -27.64 45.42
C THR A 547 -41.15 -27.64 44.85
N ALA A 548 -41.88 -28.71 45.13
CA ALA A 548 -43.33 -28.81 44.95
C ALA A 548 -44.08 -28.40 46.25
N THR A 549 -45.41 -28.55 46.23
CA THR A 549 -46.35 -28.46 47.39
C THR A 549 -46.56 -27.05 47.99
N ALA A 550 -47.75 -26.66 48.50
CA ALA A 550 -49.03 -27.40 48.64
C ALA A 550 -50.28 -26.49 48.58
N ALA A 551 -51.34 -27.04 47.96
CA ALA A 551 -52.77 -27.02 48.30
C ALA A 551 -53.40 -25.94 49.23
N ARG A 552 -54.55 -25.40 48.79
CA ARG A 552 -55.82 -25.45 49.56
C ARG A 552 -57.05 -25.38 48.64
N GLU A 553 -58.16 -25.95 49.12
CA GLU A 553 -59.40 -26.28 48.40
C GLU A 553 -60.42 -25.12 48.24
N ILE A 554 -61.37 -25.26 47.31
CA ILE A 554 -62.85 -25.43 47.52
C ILE A 554 -63.62 -25.01 46.24
N GLY A 555 -64.60 -25.81 45.80
CA GLY A 555 -65.84 -25.26 45.18
C GLY A 555 -66.24 -25.71 43.76
N THR A 556 -66.93 -26.85 43.65
CA THR A 556 -68.23 -27.05 42.92
C THR A 556 -68.52 -26.20 41.66
N THR A 557 -68.73 -26.75 40.45
CA THR A 557 -69.96 -27.45 39.98
C THR A 557 -69.75 -27.93 38.52
N SER A 558 -70.05 -29.17 38.12
CA SER A 558 -71.31 -29.68 37.48
C SER A 558 -71.22 -29.96 35.96
N HIS A 559 -71.55 -31.21 35.55
CA HIS A 559 -72.17 -31.72 34.29
C HIS A 559 -71.86 -31.03 32.92
N SER A 560 -71.61 -31.73 31.79
CA SER A 560 -72.39 -32.88 31.28
C SER A 560 -71.79 -33.56 30.03
N ALA A 561 -72.01 -34.89 29.95
CA ALA A 561 -72.15 -35.82 28.82
C ALA A 561 -71.77 -35.48 27.34
N SER A 562 -70.98 -36.40 26.75
CA SER A 562 -71.30 -37.29 25.59
C SER A 562 -71.86 -36.73 24.27
N ALA A 563 -71.13 -36.96 23.15
CA ALA A 563 -71.61 -37.73 21.97
C ALA A 563 -70.52 -37.94 20.88
N SER A 564 -70.68 -39.00 20.09
CA SER A 564 -70.06 -39.28 18.76
C SER A 564 -71.19 -39.88 17.86
N PRO A 565 -70.98 -40.38 16.61
CA PRO A 565 -69.89 -40.31 15.62
C PRO A 565 -70.41 -40.00 14.16
N HIS A 566 -69.68 -40.46 13.11
CA HIS A 566 -70.08 -40.63 11.67
C HIS A 566 -70.07 -39.40 10.73
N ALA A 567 -69.84 -39.49 9.40
CA ALA A 567 -69.24 -40.53 8.51
C ALA A 567 -68.92 -39.96 7.08
N GLU A 568 -68.31 -40.78 6.22
CA GLU A 568 -68.04 -40.67 4.74
C GLU A 568 -69.26 -40.27 3.84
N PRO A 569 -69.16 -39.97 2.50
CA PRO A 569 -68.25 -40.58 1.48
C PRO A 569 -67.79 -39.76 0.23
N LYS A 570 -67.15 -40.49 -0.71
CA LYS A 570 -66.48 -40.14 -2.00
C LYS A 570 -67.43 -39.75 -3.17
N LEU A 571 -66.92 -39.09 -4.24
CA LEU A 571 -66.64 -39.68 -5.60
C LEU A 571 -66.44 -38.68 -6.79
N SER A 572 -65.65 -39.14 -7.79
CA SER A 572 -65.74 -38.88 -9.26
C SER A 572 -65.00 -37.71 -9.96
N ALA A 573 -64.56 -38.02 -11.20
CA ALA A 573 -63.74 -37.23 -12.16
C ALA A 573 -64.62 -36.68 -13.34
N PRO A 574 -64.21 -36.39 -14.62
CA PRO A 574 -62.93 -36.61 -15.35
C PRO A 574 -62.47 -35.57 -16.45
N ASN A 575 -61.35 -35.90 -17.14
CA ASN A 575 -61.14 -35.95 -18.62
C ASN A 575 -60.28 -34.88 -19.40
N ARG A 576 -59.26 -35.40 -20.14
CA ARG A 576 -58.67 -34.94 -21.45
C ARG A 576 -57.90 -33.59 -21.51
N THR A 577 -56.87 -33.37 -22.36
CA THR A 577 -56.36 -34.07 -23.58
C THR A 577 -54.85 -33.82 -23.86
N SER A 578 -54.25 -34.67 -24.72
CA SER A 578 -53.05 -34.54 -25.61
C SER A 578 -52.56 -33.13 -26.05
N ALA A 579 -51.34 -32.85 -26.57
CA ALA A 579 -50.23 -33.69 -27.07
C ALA A 579 -48.88 -32.91 -27.24
N THR A 580 -47.76 -33.60 -27.05
CA THR A 580 -46.60 -33.85 -27.96
C THR A 580 -45.93 -32.77 -28.86
N SER A 581 -44.59 -32.82 -28.88
CA SER A 581 -43.65 -32.63 -30.03
C SER A 581 -42.86 -31.32 -30.24
N ALA A 582 -41.56 -31.47 -29.98
CA ALA A 582 -40.33 -30.95 -30.60
C ALA A 582 -40.31 -30.34 -32.04
N LEU A 583 -39.13 -29.76 -32.34
CA LEU A 583 -38.52 -29.21 -33.58
C LEU A 583 -38.38 -27.66 -33.57
N ALA A 584 -37.40 -27.00 -34.20
CA ALA A 584 -35.97 -27.21 -34.50
C ALA A 584 -35.53 -26.13 -35.52
N SER A 585 -34.34 -25.55 -35.30
CA SER A 585 -33.44 -24.96 -36.32
C SER A 585 -33.74 -23.60 -37.00
N THR A 586 -32.63 -23.01 -37.49
CA THR A 586 -32.48 -22.00 -38.56
C THR A 586 -32.44 -20.52 -38.13
N ARG A 587 -31.60 -19.58 -38.61
CA ARG A 587 -30.23 -19.48 -39.21
C ARG A 587 -30.12 -18.02 -39.77
N ALA A 588 -28.91 -17.45 -39.85
CA ALA A 588 -28.52 -16.29 -40.70
C ALA A 588 -29.04 -14.89 -40.26
N SER A 589 -28.17 -13.88 -40.01
CA SER A 589 -27.49 -12.94 -40.96
C SER A 589 -28.27 -11.62 -41.14
N ALA A 590 -27.70 -10.42 -41.33
CA ALA A 590 -26.33 -9.88 -41.24
C ALA A 590 -26.36 -8.33 -41.42
N SER A 591 -25.21 -7.65 -41.29
CA SER A 591 -24.92 -6.28 -41.80
C SER A 591 -25.63 -5.12 -41.06
N SER A 592 -25.17 -3.85 -41.02
CA SER A 592 -24.11 -3.03 -41.66
C SER A 592 -23.63 -1.96 -40.63
N ALA A 593 -22.55 -1.17 -40.72
CA ALA A 593 -21.35 -0.95 -41.55
C ALA A 593 -20.28 -0.27 -40.62
N ARG A 594 -18.97 -0.06 -40.86
CA ARG A 594 -18.12 0.36 -42.01
C ARG A 594 -18.31 1.85 -42.38
N ILE A 595 -17.28 2.72 -42.37
CA ILE A 595 -16.38 3.03 -43.52
C ILE A 595 -15.24 4.01 -43.08
N THR A 596 -13.96 3.59 -43.08
CA THR A 596 -12.77 4.06 -43.88
C THR A 596 -12.15 5.43 -43.48
N SER A 597 -10.91 5.84 -43.82
CA SER A 597 -9.75 5.37 -44.63
C SER A 597 -8.49 6.08 -44.08
N ALA A 598 -7.26 5.54 -43.97
CA ALA A 598 -6.37 4.83 -44.91
C ALA A 598 -5.64 5.73 -45.96
N LYS A 599 -4.31 5.91 -45.79
CA LYS A 599 -3.31 5.88 -46.90
C LYS A 599 -1.86 5.75 -46.39
N ALA A 600 -0.99 5.18 -47.22
CA ALA A 600 0.42 4.88 -46.97
C ALA A 600 1.33 5.37 -48.13
N VAL A 601 2.66 5.30 -47.95
CA VAL A 601 3.81 5.29 -48.91
C VAL A 601 5.07 5.49 -48.02
N VAL A 602 5.98 4.53 -47.75
CA VAL A 602 6.97 3.77 -48.55
C VAL A 602 8.10 4.64 -49.14
N VAL A 603 9.39 4.32 -48.84
CA VAL A 603 10.55 4.17 -49.79
C VAL A 603 11.96 4.32 -49.12
N THR A 604 12.78 3.26 -49.27
CA THR A 604 14.27 3.10 -49.23
C THR A 604 15.18 3.28 -48.00
N THR A 605 16.09 2.31 -47.87
CA THR A 605 17.36 2.22 -47.10
C THR A 605 18.57 2.65 -47.95
N PRO A 606 19.81 2.76 -47.41
CA PRO A 606 20.75 1.61 -47.45
C PRO A 606 21.78 1.46 -46.29
N ARG A 607 22.16 0.18 -45.99
CA ARG A 607 23.52 -0.43 -45.78
C ARG A 607 24.51 0.20 -44.74
N ALA A 608 25.39 -0.52 -44.01
CA ALA A 608 26.00 -1.87 -44.15
C ALA A 608 26.44 -2.43 -42.75
N SER A 609 26.39 -3.77 -42.47
CA SER A 609 27.53 -4.74 -42.30
C SER A 609 28.69 -4.31 -41.38
N THR A 610 29.33 -5.13 -40.53
CA THR A 610 29.45 -6.60 -40.30
C THR A 610 29.80 -6.78 -38.79
N GLU A 611 29.76 -7.92 -38.09
CA GLU A 611 30.45 -9.21 -38.26
C GLU A 611 29.98 -10.20 -37.16
N ALA A 612 30.28 -11.51 -37.29
CA ALA A 612 29.73 -12.57 -36.44
C ALA A 612 30.82 -13.37 -35.69
N VAL A 613 30.49 -13.87 -34.49
CA VAL A 613 31.14 -15.06 -33.89
C VAL A 613 30.04 -15.99 -33.34
N ARG A 614 30.30 -17.30 -33.36
CA ARG A 614 29.36 -18.42 -33.20
C ARG A 614 29.98 -19.45 -32.25
N ALA A 615 29.14 -20.34 -31.68
CA ALA A 615 29.51 -21.55 -30.93
C ALA A 615 30.05 -21.30 -29.49
N THR A 616 29.84 -22.17 -28.49
CA THR A 616 29.21 -23.51 -28.45
C THR A 616 28.74 -23.85 -27.02
N ALA A 617 27.70 -24.68 -26.87
CA ALA A 617 27.49 -25.53 -25.68
C ALA A 617 28.29 -26.85 -25.86
N PRO A 618 28.50 -27.68 -24.81
CA PRO A 618 27.45 -28.63 -24.42
C PRO A 618 27.34 -28.93 -22.90
N ASP A 619 26.49 -29.90 -22.61
CA ASP A 619 25.97 -30.45 -21.35
C ASP A 619 26.99 -31.01 -20.33
N ASP A 620 26.57 -31.03 -19.06
CA ASP A 620 26.55 -32.18 -18.11
C ASP A 620 25.91 -31.66 -16.80
N ASP A 621 24.67 -32.05 -16.47
CA ASP A 621 24.31 -33.19 -15.60
C ASP A 621 25.02 -33.22 -14.23
N TRP A 622 24.25 -33.04 -13.15
CA TRP A 622 24.44 -33.69 -11.84
C TRP A 622 23.14 -33.58 -11.01
N THR A 623 22.57 -34.72 -10.65
CA THR A 623 21.58 -34.86 -9.57
C THR A 623 22.16 -35.68 -8.42
N THR A 624 21.50 -35.64 -7.26
CA THR A 624 21.81 -36.35 -5.99
C THR A 624 23.08 -35.95 -5.21
N PHE A 625 22.87 -35.24 -4.11
CA PHE A 625 22.95 -35.84 -2.76
C PHE A 625 22.00 -35.13 -1.78
#